data_AF-V4S2C2-F1
#
_entry.id   AF-V4S2C2-F1
#
_cell.length_a   1.000
_cell.length_b   1.000
_cell.length_c   1.000
_cell.angle_alpha   90.00
_cell.angle_beta   90.00
_cell.angle_gamma   90.00
#
_symmetry.space_group_name_H-M   'P 1'
#
loop_
_entity.id
_entity.type
_entity.pdbx_description
1 polymer ?
#
loop_
_entity_poly.entity_id
_entity_poly.type
_entity_poly.pdbx_seq_one_letter_code
_entity_poly.pdbx_strand_id
1 'polypeptide(L)'
;MTPRTPSSVALFAGGCMTLASLGFTAGAQAEGFVEDANFSLNLRNFYINRNFVDSDYPQSKGEEWTQSFILNFQSGYTPGPVGFGVDALGLLAVKLDGGGGTYGTGLLPVHGAPGDRHPPDDFARLAVAAKAKFSETEVRVGEWMVVLPILRSDDGRSLPQTFQGGMITSKEIKGLSLYGGQMRQNSPRDDGSMDDMFYGGASSDRFNLLRPVRPAGRWQHLLRRSAEGQRRQRLDARQRHQWRHPRQRLVQLRVRQRQRAFLAAAP
;
A
#
# COMPACT_ATOMS: atom_id res chain seq x y z
N MET A 1 43.05 -54.27 -36.24
CA MET A 1 43.75 -53.31 -37.12
C MET A 1 43.43 -51.92 -36.58
N THR A 2 44.20 -51.39 -35.64
CA THR A 2 45.33 -50.45 -35.84
C THR A 2 45.03 -49.22 -36.73
N PRO A 3 45.50 -48.03 -36.30
CA PRO A 3 44.87 -46.71 -36.52
C PRO A 3 45.65 -45.83 -37.50
N ARG A 4 45.09 -44.70 -37.99
CA ARG A 4 45.84 -43.51 -38.47
C ARG A 4 45.00 -42.22 -38.41
N THR A 5 45.33 -41.30 -37.49
CA THR A 5 45.40 -39.84 -37.72
C THR A 5 46.84 -39.51 -38.19
N PRO A 6 47.26 -38.30 -38.68
CA PRO A 6 46.78 -36.91 -38.46
C PRO A 6 46.78 -36.03 -39.75
N SER A 7 46.44 -34.73 -39.75
CA SER A 7 47.41 -33.61 -39.63
C SER A 7 46.76 -32.21 -39.77
N SER A 8 47.04 -31.35 -38.77
CA SER A 8 47.46 -29.92 -38.85
C SER A 8 46.46 -28.83 -39.30
N VAL A 9 46.36 -27.62 -38.72
CA VAL A 9 47.37 -26.60 -38.30
C VAL A 9 46.71 -25.65 -37.26
N ALA A 10 47.25 -25.52 -36.03
CA ALA A 10 48.01 -24.39 -35.44
C ALA A 10 47.24 -23.05 -35.25
N LEU A 11 46.95 -22.65 -33.99
CA LEU A 11 47.69 -21.68 -33.13
C LEU A 11 47.34 -20.19 -33.41
N PHE A 12 46.83 -19.47 -32.39
CA PHE A 12 47.62 -18.47 -31.64
C PHE A 12 46.82 -17.95 -30.43
N ALA A 13 47.50 -17.97 -29.27
CA ALA A 13 47.07 -17.40 -28.01
C ALA A 13 47.60 -15.96 -27.85
N GLY A 14 46.87 -15.12 -27.10
CA GLY A 14 47.32 -13.82 -26.61
C GLY A 14 46.14 -12.86 -26.43
N GLY A 15 45.86 -12.24 -25.28
CA GLY A 15 46.53 -12.29 -24.00
C GLY A 15 45.61 -11.74 -22.89
N CYS A 16 45.86 -12.19 -21.66
CA CYS A 16 45.35 -11.59 -20.45
C CYS A 16 45.93 -10.18 -20.30
N MET A 17 45.07 -9.17 -20.10
CA MET A 17 45.47 -7.87 -19.58
C MET A 17 44.78 -7.67 -18.24
N THR A 18 45.50 -8.01 -17.18
CA THR A 18 45.20 -7.64 -15.79
C THR A 18 45.60 -6.19 -15.58
N LEU A 19 44.63 -5.31 -15.33
CA LEU A 19 44.89 -3.98 -14.76
C LEU A 19 44.41 -3.99 -13.31
N ALA A 20 45.39 -4.03 -12.40
CA ALA A 20 45.20 -3.79 -10.99
C ALA A 20 45.18 -2.27 -10.74
N SER A 21 44.05 -1.75 -10.24
CA SER A 21 43.98 -0.43 -9.61
C SER A 21 43.64 -0.62 -8.13
N LEU A 22 44.64 -0.43 -7.27
CA LEU A 22 44.48 -0.30 -5.83
C LEU A 22 44.20 1.16 -5.47
N GLY A 23 43.10 1.41 -4.76
CA GLY A 23 42.92 2.56 -3.87
C GLY A 23 41.91 3.64 -4.29
N PHE A 24 40.65 3.52 -3.86
CA PHE A 24 40.06 4.32 -2.76
C PHE A 24 38.61 3.83 -2.53
N THR A 25 38.20 3.74 -1.26
CA THR A 25 36.87 3.28 -0.84
C THR A 25 35.81 4.39 -0.91
N ALA A 26 34.59 3.96 -1.27
CA ALA A 26 33.30 4.48 -0.83
C ALA A 26 32.80 5.82 -1.38
N GLY A 27 32.02 5.73 -2.45
CA GLY A 27 30.88 6.59 -2.72
C GLY A 27 29.97 5.83 -3.67
N ALA A 28 28.83 5.32 -3.18
CA ALA A 28 27.77 4.86 -4.07
C ALA A 28 27.42 6.06 -4.96
N GLN A 29 27.79 6.00 -6.23
CA GLN A 29 27.36 6.96 -7.22
C GLN A 29 25.84 6.85 -7.26
N ALA A 30 25.13 7.82 -6.68
CA ALA A 30 23.75 8.08 -7.10
C ALA A 30 23.86 8.31 -8.61
N GLU A 31 23.10 7.57 -9.41
CA GLU A 31 23.17 7.61 -10.86
C GLU A 31 22.87 9.05 -11.36
N GLY A 32 22.17 9.85 -10.53
CA GLY A 32 22.08 11.30 -10.64
C GLY A 32 20.65 11.78 -10.45
N PHE A 33 20.41 13.08 -10.56
CA PHE A 33 19.06 13.64 -10.34
C PHE A 33 18.03 13.15 -11.36
N VAL A 34 18.45 12.91 -12.62
CA VAL A 34 17.57 12.49 -13.71
C VAL A 34 17.65 10.98 -13.90
N GLU A 35 18.84 10.42 -13.72
CA GLU A 35 19.16 9.03 -13.97
C GLU A 35 18.47 8.11 -12.96
N ASP A 36 18.42 8.51 -11.68
CA ASP A 36 17.66 7.80 -10.64
C ASP A 36 16.18 8.23 -10.58
N ALA A 37 15.68 9.00 -11.56
CA ALA A 37 14.29 9.44 -11.54
C ALA A 37 13.33 8.28 -11.82
N ASN A 38 12.27 8.19 -11.02
CA ASN A 38 11.19 7.24 -11.20
C ASN A 38 9.92 7.95 -11.65
N PHE A 39 9.24 7.37 -12.63
CA PHE A 39 7.97 7.85 -13.14
C PHE A 39 6.96 6.70 -13.20
N SER A 40 5.76 6.92 -12.70
CA SER A 40 4.65 5.99 -12.82
C SER A 40 3.33 6.72 -13.07
N LEU A 41 2.49 6.13 -13.92
CA LEU A 41 1.13 6.60 -14.17
C LEU A 41 0.17 5.45 -13.85
N ASN A 42 -0.66 5.65 -12.83
CA ASN A 42 -1.71 4.72 -12.45
C ASN A 42 -3.05 5.19 -13.02
N LEU A 43 -3.66 4.33 -13.85
CA LEU A 43 -5.00 4.52 -14.37
C LEU A 43 -5.96 3.70 -13.50
N ARG A 44 -6.84 4.38 -12.77
CA ARG A 44 -7.76 3.75 -11.82
C ARG A 44 -9.20 3.98 -12.25
N ASN A 45 -9.86 2.91 -12.71
CA ASN A 45 -11.29 2.90 -12.93
C ASN A 45 -11.99 2.40 -11.67
N PHE A 46 -12.88 3.21 -11.07
CA PHE A 46 -13.48 2.88 -9.78
C PHE A 46 -14.98 3.15 -9.80
N TYR A 47 -15.78 2.08 -9.80
CA TYR A 47 -17.22 2.14 -9.56
C TYR A 47 -17.51 1.74 -8.11
N ILE A 48 -18.35 2.51 -7.41
CA ILE A 48 -18.82 2.17 -6.08
C ILE A 48 -20.32 2.40 -5.96
N ASN A 49 -20.99 1.45 -5.32
CA ASN A 49 -22.39 1.54 -4.96
C ASN A 49 -22.55 1.17 -3.48
N ARG A 50 -23.19 2.06 -2.72
CA ARG A 50 -23.53 1.90 -1.32
C ARG A 50 -25.04 2.05 -1.17
N ASN A 51 -25.71 0.94 -0.92
CA ASN A 51 -27.14 0.93 -0.62
C ASN A 51 -27.37 1.27 0.87
N PHE A 52 -28.10 2.34 1.16
CA PHE A 52 -28.52 2.69 2.51
C PHE A 52 -29.85 1.99 2.80
N VAL A 53 -29.84 1.06 3.75
CA VAL A 53 -31.01 0.23 4.07
C VAL A 53 -31.90 0.82 5.16
N ASP A 54 -31.42 1.85 5.84
CA ASP A 54 -32.17 2.56 6.87
C ASP A 54 -33.07 3.61 6.21
N SER A 55 -34.37 3.55 6.50
CA SER A 55 -35.37 4.49 5.96
C SER A 55 -35.20 5.91 6.48
N ASP A 56 -34.51 6.09 7.60
CA ASP A 56 -34.26 7.41 8.20
C ASP A 56 -33.09 8.14 7.52
N TYR A 57 -32.34 7.45 6.65
CA TYR A 57 -31.28 8.09 5.88
C TYR A 57 -31.90 8.90 4.73
N PRO A 58 -31.54 10.19 4.57
CA PRO A 58 -32.16 11.06 3.55
C PRO A 58 -31.86 10.64 2.10
N GLN A 59 -30.90 9.74 1.91
CA GLN A 59 -30.46 9.24 0.62
C GLN A 59 -30.58 7.71 0.59
N SER A 60 -31.15 7.15 -0.48
CA SER A 60 -31.35 5.70 -0.61
C SER A 60 -30.09 4.95 -1.04
N LYS A 61 -29.22 5.56 -1.85
CA LYS A 61 -27.94 4.99 -2.26
C LYS A 61 -26.90 6.06 -2.56
N GLY A 62 -25.62 5.76 -2.34
CA GLY A 62 -24.49 6.49 -2.93
C GLY A 62 -23.91 5.67 -4.08
N GLU A 63 -23.88 6.22 -5.29
CA GLU A 63 -23.44 5.54 -6.51
C GLU A 63 -22.70 6.53 -7.41
N GLU A 64 -21.42 6.26 -7.61
CA GLU A 64 -20.50 7.10 -8.39
C GLU A 64 -19.52 6.20 -9.15
N TRP A 65 -19.09 6.65 -10.33
CA TRP A 65 -18.10 5.99 -11.17
C TRP A 65 -17.08 7.00 -11.65
N THR A 66 -15.80 6.72 -11.43
CA THR A 66 -14.70 7.61 -11.85
C THR A 66 -13.64 6.88 -12.65
N GLN A 67 -12.97 7.65 -13.51
CA GLN A 67 -11.69 7.32 -14.10
C GLN A 67 -10.64 8.28 -13.55
N SER A 68 -9.62 7.74 -12.89
CA SER A 68 -8.57 8.54 -12.25
C SER A 68 -7.21 8.29 -12.91
N PHE A 69 -6.39 9.34 -12.89
CA PHE A 69 -5.03 9.40 -13.40
C PHE A 69 -4.15 9.88 -12.25
N ILE A 70 -3.29 9.00 -11.76
CA ILE A 70 -2.37 9.28 -10.65
C ILE A 70 -0.95 9.19 -11.21
N LEU A 71 -0.36 10.35 -11.43
CA LEU A 71 0.99 10.54 -11.92
C LEU A 71 1.93 10.70 -10.72
N ASN A 72 2.87 9.78 -10.52
CA ASN A 72 3.88 9.88 -9.47
C ASN A 72 5.26 9.98 -10.11
N PHE A 73 5.90 11.12 -9.89
CA PHE A 73 7.26 11.42 -10.32
C PHE A 73 8.14 11.63 -9.09
N GLN A 74 9.29 10.97 -9.07
CA GLN A 74 10.27 11.11 -8.02
C GLN A 74 11.63 11.31 -8.68
N SER A 75 12.27 12.45 -8.46
CA SER A 75 13.64 12.63 -8.97
C SER A 75 14.61 11.72 -8.23
N GLY A 76 15.80 11.54 -8.81
CA GLY A 76 16.97 11.11 -8.07
C GLY A 76 17.46 12.15 -7.06
N TYR A 77 18.65 11.92 -6.52
CA TYR A 77 19.36 12.88 -5.69
C TYR A 77 20.56 13.45 -6.45
N THR A 78 20.80 14.76 -6.33
CA THR A 78 22.01 15.38 -6.90
C THR A 78 23.28 14.78 -6.31
N PRO A 79 24.36 14.61 -7.09
CA PRO A 79 25.65 14.16 -6.56
C PRO A 79 26.22 15.13 -5.52
N GLY A 80 26.79 14.59 -4.45
CA GLY A 80 27.44 15.38 -3.40
C GLY A 80 27.24 14.79 -2.00
N PRO A 81 27.83 15.41 -0.96
CA PRO A 81 27.63 14.99 0.43
C PRO A 81 26.17 15.14 0.87
N VAL A 82 25.48 16.17 0.36
CA VAL A 82 24.04 16.37 0.52
C VAL A 82 23.40 16.29 -0.85
N GLY A 83 22.54 15.30 -1.06
CA GLY A 83 21.78 15.14 -2.28
C GLY A 83 20.45 15.87 -2.18
N PHE A 84 20.07 16.60 -3.22
CA PHE A 84 18.77 17.28 -3.33
C PHE A 84 17.91 16.62 -4.40
N GLY A 85 16.60 16.65 -4.19
CA GLY A 85 15.61 16.06 -5.09
C GLY A 85 14.26 16.76 -4.99
N VAL A 86 13.36 16.40 -5.90
CA VAL A 86 11.98 16.85 -5.93
C VAL A 86 11.06 15.67 -6.31
N ASP A 87 9.95 15.55 -5.60
CA ASP A 87 8.86 14.64 -5.91
C ASP A 87 7.65 15.46 -6.36
N ALA A 88 6.90 14.94 -7.34
CA ALA A 88 5.65 15.51 -7.79
C ALA A 88 4.59 14.41 -7.93
N LEU A 89 3.39 14.69 -7.45
CA LEU A 89 2.23 13.81 -7.53
C LEU A 89 1.08 14.57 -8.20
N GLY A 90 0.81 14.23 -9.45
CA GLY A 90 -0.30 14.75 -10.24
C GLY A 90 -1.53 13.84 -10.08
N LEU A 91 -2.65 14.43 -9.72
CA LEU A 91 -3.88 13.73 -9.39
C LEU A 91 -5.01 14.31 -10.22
N LEU A 92 -5.73 13.47 -10.96
CA LEU A 92 -6.91 13.85 -11.72
C LEU A 92 -7.95 12.74 -11.61
N ALA A 93 -9.19 13.08 -11.29
CA ALA A 93 -10.31 12.16 -11.38
C ALA A 93 -11.42 12.78 -12.23
N VAL A 94 -11.91 12.01 -13.19
CA VAL A 94 -12.99 12.36 -14.11
C VAL A 94 -14.22 11.54 -13.77
N LYS A 95 -15.36 12.20 -13.65
CA LYS A 95 -16.66 11.58 -13.42
C LYS A 95 -17.14 10.89 -14.70
N LEU A 96 -17.40 9.59 -14.59
CA LEU A 96 -18.09 8.80 -15.62
C LEU A 96 -19.58 8.69 -15.32
N ASP A 97 -19.94 8.55 -14.04
CA ASP A 97 -21.33 8.53 -13.56
C ASP A 97 -21.40 9.02 -12.10
N GLY A 98 -22.57 9.50 -11.70
CA GLY A 98 -22.82 10.12 -10.40
C GLY A 98 -23.47 11.49 -10.55
N GLY A 99 -24.38 11.84 -9.63
CA GLY A 99 -25.13 13.08 -9.74
C GLY A 99 -25.85 13.49 -8.46
N GLY A 100 -26.67 14.52 -8.57
CA GLY A 100 -27.52 14.98 -7.48
C GLY A 100 -28.40 13.84 -6.94
N GLY A 101 -28.33 13.60 -5.63
CA GLY A 101 -29.11 12.56 -4.94
C GLY A 101 -28.43 11.19 -4.82
N THR A 102 -27.31 10.93 -5.52
CA THR A 102 -26.54 9.67 -5.37
C THR A 102 -25.06 9.90 -5.04
N TYR A 103 -24.66 11.11 -4.67
CA TYR A 103 -23.27 11.47 -4.34
C TYR A 103 -22.82 10.96 -2.97
N GLY A 104 -21.59 11.29 -2.58
CA GLY A 104 -21.11 11.11 -1.20
C GLY A 104 -20.47 9.73 -0.96
N THR A 105 -19.99 9.09 -2.02
CA THR A 105 -19.21 7.85 -1.88
C THR A 105 -17.76 8.15 -1.47
N GLY A 106 -17.33 9.39 -1.68
CA GLY A 106 -15.96 9.88 -1.50
C GLY A 106 -15.07 9.65 -2.72
N LEU A 107 -15.66 9.36 -3.89
CA LEU A 107 -14.93 9.33 -5.16
C LEU A 107 -14.73 10.73 -5.75
N LEU A 108 -15.64 11.66 -5.48
CA LEU A 108 -15.63 13.03 -5.99
C LEU A 108 -15.97 14.00 -4.84
N PRO A 109 -15.48 15.24 -4.90
CA PRO A 109 -15.97 16.33 -4.06
C PRO A 109 -17.48 16.51 -4.22
N VAL A 110 -18.11 17.17 -3.24
CA VAL A 110 -19.52 17.53 -3.31
C VAL A 110 -19.62 19.05 -3.23
N HIS A 111 -20.21 19.66 -4.25
CA HIS A 111 -20.43 21.10 -4.32
C HIS A 111 -21.93 21.41 -4.29
N GLY A 112 -22.26 22.70 -4.24
CA GLY A 112 -23.63 23.19 -4.28
C GLY A 112 -24.22 23.50 -2.90
N ALA A 113 -25.30 24.26 -2.91
CA ALA A 113 -26.04 24.64 -1.71
C ALA A 113 -26.86 23.44 -1.17
N PRO A 114 -27.32 23.49 0.10
CA PRO A 114 -28.32 22.54 0.58
C PRO A 114 -29.52 22.48 -0.37
N GLY A 115 -29.82 21.29 -0.90
CA GLY A 115 -30.89 21.07 -1.88
C GLY A 115 -30.43 20.91 -3.33
N ASP A 116 -29.22 21.35 -3.68
CA ASP A 116 -28.62 21.24 -5.02
C ASP A 116 -27.18 20.71 -4.95
N ARG A 117 -26.95 19.73 -4.06
CA ARG A 117 -25.63 19.14 -3.92
C ARG A 117 -25.35 18.19 -5.06
N HIS A 118 -24.23 18.38 -5.74
CA HIS A 118 -23.81 17.55 -6.86
C HIS A 118 -22.29 17.36 -6.89
N PRO A 119 -21.80 16.22 -7.40
CA PRO A 119 -20.38 16.04 -7.65
C PRO A 119 -19.97 16.86 -8.90
N PRO A 120 -18.73 17.39 -8.96
CA PRO A 120 -18.21 18.02 -10.17
C PRO A 120 -17.94 16.98 -11.26
N ASP A 121 -17.78 17.43 -12.51
CA ASP A 121 -17.39 16.59 -13.64
C ASP A 121 -15.95 16.06 -13.53
N ASP A 122 -15.07 16.82 -12.89
CA ASP A 122 -13.72 16.41 -12.56
C ASP A 122 -13.19 17.15 -11.32
N PHE A 123 -12.07 16.66 -10.79
CA PHE A 123 -11.22 17.43 -9.89
C PHE A 123 -9.77 16.99 -10.04
N ALA A 124 -8.86 17.95 -9.87
CA ALA A 124 -7.44 17.73 -10.08
C ALA A 124 -6.60 18.47 -9.05
N ARG A 125 -5.43 17.90 -8.74
CA ARG A 125 -4.45 18.46 -7.81
C ARG A 125 -3.03 18.14 -8.25
N LEU A 126 -2.10 18.99 -7.86
CA LEU A 126 -0.67 18.76 -8.04
C LEU A 126 0.02 18.99 -6.69
N ALA A 127 0.57 17.93 -6.13
CA ALA A 127 1.38 17.96 -4.93
C ALA A 127 2.86 17.96 -5.32
N VAL A 128 3.67 18.81 -4.67
CA VAL A 128 5.11 18.88 -4.89
C VAL A 128 5.83 18.87 -3.55
N ALA A 129 6.90 18.09 -3.45
CA ALA A 129 7.74 18.03 -2.26
C ALA A 129 9.23 18.12 -2.64
N ALA A 130 9.96 19.01 -1.99
CA ALA A 130 11.42 19.01 -2.01
C ALA A 130 11.93 17.95 -1.03
N LYS A 131 13.01 17.26 -1.41
CA LYS A 131 13.70 16.29 -0.55
C LYS A 131 15.20 16.53 -0.54
N ALA A 132 15.82 16.29 0.60
CA ALA A 132 17.26 16.33 0.76
C ALA A 132 17.72 15.12 1.57
N LYS A 133 18.83 14.51 1.18
CA LYS A 133 19.38 13.31 1.83
C LYS A 133 20.86 13.52 2.17
N PHE A 134 21.21 13.17 3.40
CA PHE A 134 22.58 13.07 3.90
C PHE A 134 22.74 11.74 4.62
N SER A 135 23.71 10.90 4.21
CA SER A 135 23.84 9.53 4.70
C SER A 135 22.52 8.74 4.53
N GLU A 136 21.94 8.19 5.60
CA GLU A 136 20.64 7.50 5.62
C GLU A 136 19.55 8.34 6.30
N THR A 137 19.73 9.66 6.28
CA THR A 137 18.79 10.63 6.81
C THR A 137 18.22 11.49 5.68
N GLU A 138 16.90 11.46 5.53
CA GLU A 138 16.14 12.21 4.53
C GLU A 138 15.27 13.27 5.21
N VAL A 139 15.28 14.49 4.67
CA VAL A 139 14.34 15.56 4.98
C VAL A 139 13.44 15.76 3.77
N ARG A 140 12.14 15.89 4.01
CA ARG A 140 11.14 16.14 2.97
C ARG A 140 10.22 17.29 3.40
N VAL A 141 9.98 18.25 2.51
CA VAL A 141 9.15 19.44 2.77
C VAL A 141 8.27 19.72 1.56
N GLY A 142 6.99 20.00 1.80
CA GLY A 142 5.99 20.21 0.74
C GLY A 142 4.80 19.29 0.95
N GLU A 143 4.25 18.77 -0.13
CA GLU A 143 3.04 17.93 -0.11
C GLU A 143 3.31 16.53 -0.68
N TRP A 144 2.89 15.50 0.06
CA TRP A 144 2.97 14.11 -0.41
C TRP A 144 2.00 13.18 0.32
N MET A 145 1.90 11.93 -0.15
CA MET A 145 1.17 10.87 0.54
C MET A 145 1.99 10.34 1.73
N VAL A 146 1.52 10.60 2.95
CA VAL A 146 2.16 10.13 4.20
C VAL A 146 1.62 8.76 4.60
N VAL A 147 2.50 7.79 4.85
CA VAL A 147 2.10 6.43 5.29
C VAL A 147 2.81 6.07 6.60
N LEU A 148 2.37 6.69 7.70
CA LEU A 148 2.83 6.39 9.06
C LEU A 148 1.70 5.74 9.86
N PRO A 149 1.98 4.83 10.82
CA PRO A 149 0.89 4.23 11.60
C PRO A 149 0.14 5.21 12.51
N ILE A 150 0.68 6.42 12.71
CA ILE A 150 0.04 7.52 13.47
C ILE A 150 -0.60 8.57 12.57
N LEU A 151 -0.24 8.61 11.28
CA LEU A 151 -0.79 9.51 10.29
C LEU A 151 -0.68 8.82 8.93
N ARG A 152 -1.78 8.22 8.49
CA ARG A 152 -1.84 7.44 7.26
C ARG A 152 -2.83 8.08 6.32
N SER A 153 -2.34 8.45 5.15
CA SER A 153 -3.15 8.91 4.03
C SER A 153 -4.07 7.80 3.57
N ASP A 154 -5.35 8.12 3.41
CA ASP A 154 -6.31 7.20 2.82
C ASP A 154 -6.21 7.21 1.29
N ASP A 155 -6.10 6.03 0.69
CA ASP A 155 -6.09 5.82 -0.77
C ASP A 155 -7.19 4.83 -1.17
N GLY A 156 -8.34 4.91 -0.50
CA GLY A 156 -9.44 3.96 -0.65
C GLY A 156 -10.47 4.34 -1.73
N ARG A 157 -10.21 5.37 -2.54
CA ARG A 157 -11.18 6.00 -3.47
C ARG A 157 -10.52 6.38 -4.80
N SER A 158 -10.99 7.44 -5.47
CA SER A 158 -10.45 7.92 -6.74
C SER A 158 -8.99 8.33 -6.61
N LEU A 159 -8.71 9.27 -5.70
CA LEU A 159 -7.39 9.85 -5.49
C LEU A 159 -6.91 9.61 -4.05
N PRO A 160 -5.59 9.59 -3.79
CA PRO A 160 -5.05 9.51 -2.44
C PRO A 160 -5.20 10.84 -1.71
N GLN A 161 -5.42 10.76 -0.40
CA GLN A 161 -5.24 11.86 0.53
C GLN A 161 -3.76 12.29 0.56
N THR A 162 -3.51 13.58 0.72
CA THR A 162 -2.15 14.12 0.87
C THR A 162 -2.08 15.06 2.07
N PHE A 163 -0.85 15.23 2.58
CA PHE A 163 -0.57 16.19 3.65
C PHE A 163 0.55 17.11 3.23
N GLN A 164 0.46 18.37 3.66
CA GLN A 164 1.50 19.36 3.49
C GLN A 164 2.21 19.65 4.80
N GLY A 165 3.54 19.61 4.77
CA GLY A 165 4.37 19.80 5.95
C GLY A 165 5.85 19.54 5.72
N GLY A 166 6.53 19.17 6.80
CA GLY A 166 7.94 18.83 6.81
C GLY A 166 8.22 17.63 7.71
N MET A 167 9.06 16.71 7.24
CA MET A 167 9.44 15.51 7.98
C MET A 167 10.91 15.18 7.77
N ILE A 168 11.56 14.74 8.85
CA ILE A 168 12.87 14.10 8.84
C ILE A 168 12.70 12.60 9.16
N THR A 169 13.35 11.77 8.36
CA THR A 169 13.42 10.31 8.55
C THR A 169 14.88 9.91 8.61
N SER A 170 15.30 9.30 9.72
CA SER A 170 16.69 8.86 9.92
C SER A 170 16.77 7.35 10.11
N LYS A 171 17.65 6.71 9.35
CA LYS A 171 17.93 5.26 9.38
C LYS A 171 19.41 4.95 9.64
N GLU A 172 20.13 5.84 10.32
CA GLU A 172 21.56 5.69 10.60
C GLU A 172 21.89 4.45 11.45
N ILE A 173 20.98 4.07 12.36
CA ILE A 173 21.18 2.91 13.25
C ILE A 173 20.48 1.70 12.65
N LYS A 174 21.26 0.66 12.35
CA LYS A 174 20.73 -0.61 11.79
C LYS A 174 19.61 -1.16 12.66
N GLY A 175 18.43 -1.35 12.07
CA GLY A 175 17.26 -1.85 12.79
C GLY A 175 16.54 -0.79 13.63
N LEU A 176 16.78 0.50 13.39
CA LEU A 176 16.02 1.60 13.99
C LEU A 176 15.71 2.63 12.91
N SER A 177 14.45 3.09 12.87
CA SER A 177 14.05 4.22 12.04
C SER A 177 13.42 5.29 12.93
N LEU A 178 13.95 6.51 12.86
CA LEU A 178 13.44 7.66 13.59
C LEU A 178 12.68 8.56 12.63
N TYR A 179 11.47 8.96 13.02
CA TYR A 179 10.63 9.88 12.26
C TYR A 179 10.33 11.09 13.14
N GLY A 180 10.48 12.29 12.59
CA GLY A 180 10.13 13.54 13.27
C GLY A 180 9.58 14.52 12.26
N GLY A 181 8.59 15.33 12.63
CA GLY A 181 8.03 16.29 11.68
C GLY A 181 6.79 17.01 12.16
N GLN A 182 6.28 17.87 11.29
CA GLN A 182 5.03 18.59 11.46
C GLN A 182 4.27 18.63 10.13
N MET A 183 3.01 18.23 10.14
CA MET A 183 2.07 18.50 9.06
C MET A 183 1.20 19.69 9.45
N ARG A 184 0.85 20.54 8.50
CA ARG A 184 0.01 21.73 8.73
C ARG A 184 -1.35 21.59 8.10
N GLN A 185 -1.37 20.93 6.96
CA GLN A 185 -2.48 20.98 6.05
C GLN A 185 -2.78 19.59 5.50
N ASN A 186 -4.05 19.36 5.24
CA ASN A 186 -4.62 18.09 4.86
C ASN A 186 -5.53 18.31 3.65
N SER A 187 -5.37 17.47 2.64
CA SER A 187 -6.33 17.39 1.57
C SER A 187 -6.91 15.97 1.52
N PRO A 188 -8.17 15.81 1.96
CA PRO A 188 -8.88 14.55 1.85
C PRO A 188 -8.93 14.03 0.41
N ARG A 189 -9.15 12.72 0.28
CA ARG A 189 -9.24 12.00 -1.00
C ARG A 189 -10.32 12.51 -1.96
N ASP A 190 -11.31 13.23 -1.44
CA ASP A 190 -12.48 13.78 -2.10
C ASP A 190 -12.52 15.31 -2.02
N ASP A 191 -11.36 15.96 -1.91
CA ASP A 191 -11.24 17.42 -1.95
C ASP A 191 -10.16 17.87 -2.93
N GLY A 192 -10.42 18.98 -3.63
CA GLY A 192 -9.49 19.68 -4.52
C GLY A 192 -8.55 20.64 -3.78
N SER A 193 -8.95 21.05 -2.58
CA SER A 193 -8.34 22.10 -1.78
C SER A 193 -7.45 21.54 -0.67
N MET A 194 -6.88 22.43 0.13
CA MET A 194 -5.98 22.08 1.22
C MET A 194 -6.43 22.82 2.48
N ASP A 195 -6.86 22.08 3.48
CA ASP A 195 -7.46 22.61 4.69
C ASP A 195 -6.59 22.33 5.92
N ASP A 196 -6.93 22.98 7.03
CA ASP A 196 -6.36 22.66 8.34
C ASP A 196 -6.55 21.18 8.69
N MET A 197 -5.67 20.66 9.54
CA MET A 197 -5.75 19.27 10.00
C MET A 197 -7.07 19.04 10.72
N PHE A 198 -7.82 18.01 10.35
CA PHE A 198 -9.04 17.64 11.05
C PHE A 198 -9.17 16.13 11.26
N TYR A 199 -9.73 15.74 12.40
CA TYR A 199 -10.06 14.35 12.70
C TYR A 199 -11.18 14.27 13.73
N GLY A 200 -12.22 13.49 13.45
CA GLY A 200 -13.31 13.23 14.41
C GLY A 200 -14.04 14.48 14.90
N GLY A 201 -14.13 15.52 14.07
CA GLY A 201 -14.78 16.80 14.42
C GLY A 201 -13.89 17.81 15.14
N ALA A 202 -12.63 17.48 15.46
CA ALA A 202 -11.64 18.43 15.94
C ALA A 202 -10.79 18.93 14.77
N SER A 203 -10.44 20.23 14.79
CA SER A 203 -9.50 20.85 13.85
C SER A 203 -8.24 21.39 14.56
N SER A 204 -7.15 21.51 13.82
CA SER A 204 -5.86 22.03 14.29
C SER A 204 -5.08 22.61 13.10
N ASP A 205 -4.32 23.68 13.34
CA ASP A 205 -3.41 24.26 12.34
C ASP A 205 -2.14 23.41 12.11
N ARG A 206 -1.94 22.37 12.94
CA ARG A 206 -0.75 21.51 12.90
C ARG A 206 -0.96 20.12 13.51
N PHE A 207 -0.11 19.20 13.10
CA PHE A 207 0.08 17.87 13.67
C PHE A 207 1.58 17.59 13.82
N ASN A 208 2.05 17.51 15.06
CA ASN A 208 3.46 17.20 15.36
C ASN A 208 3.64 15.69 15.54
N LEU A 209 4.71 15.14 14.96
CA LEU A 209 5.08 13.74 15.11
C LEU A 209 6.54 13.60 15.54
N LEU A 210 6.77 12.69 16.48
CA LEU A 210 8.10 12.19 16.83
C LEU A 210 7.96 10.72 17.21
N ARG A 211 8.67 9.84 16.52
CA ARG A 211 8.53 8.39 16.73
C ARG A 211 9.80 7.61 16.40
N PRO A 212 10.31 6.81 17.35
CA PRO A 212 11.20 5.70 17.05
C PRO A 212 10.40 4.45 16.62
N VAL A 213 10.85 3.78 15.57
CA VAL A 213 10.32 2.50 15.09
C VAL A 213 11.44 1.47 15.08
N ARG A 214 11.25 0.38 15.81
CA ARG A 214 12.09 -0.81 15.71
C ARG A 214 11.33 -1.89 14.92
N PRO A 215 12.02 -2.70 14.09
CA PRO A 215 11.42 -3.89 13.50
C PRO A 215 10.78 -4.71 14.60
N ALA A 216 9.55 -5.17 14.38
CA ALA A 216 8.91 -6.09 15.30
C ALA A 216 9.84 -7.30 15.47
N GLY A 217 10.37 -7.48 16.69
CA GLY A 217 11.08 -8.70 17.05
C GLY A 217 10.22 -9.93 16.74
N ARG A 218 10.87 -11.08 16.55
CA ARG A 218 10.32 -12.36 16.10
C ARG A 218 9.20 -12.91 17.02
N TRP A 219 8.02 -12.29 17.05
CA TRP A 219 6.85 -12.69 17.85
C TRP A 219 5.88 -13.62 17.08
N GLN A 220 6.18 -13.94 15.82
CA GLN A 220 5.34 -14.82 14.98
C GLN A 220 5.16 -16.24 15.59
N HIS A 221 6.09 -16.71 16.41
CA HIS A 221 5.98 -18.01 17.09
C HIS A 221 4.94 -18.02 18.23
N LEU A 222 4.69 -16.88 18.87
CA LEU A 222 3.71 -16.79 19.97
C LEU A 222 2.28 -16.65 19.47
N LEU A 223 2.08 -15.96 18.34
CA LEU A 223 0.77 -15.89 17.68
C LEU A 223 0.36 -17.27 17.11
N ARG A 224 1.31 -18.07 16.63
CA ARG A 224 1.04 -19.44 16.15
C ARG A 224 0.57 -20.37 17.27
N ARG A 225 1.16 -20.27 18.47
CA ARG A 225 0.72 -21.03 19.66
C ARG A 225 -0.71 -20.66 20.09
N SER A 226 -1.07 -19.38 20.00
CA SER A 226 -2.43 -18.92 20.33
C SER A 226 -3.47 -19.46 19.33
N ALA A 227 -3.16 -19.40 18.02
CA ALA A 227 -4.04 -19.92 16.97
C ALA A 227 -4.23 -21.45 17.06
N GLU A 228 -3.17 -22.20 17.40
CA GLU A 228 -3.25 -23.65 17.63
C GLU A 228 -4.02 -24.00 18.90
N GLY A 229 -3.86 -23.22 19.97
CA GLY A 229 -4.65 -23.35 21.20
C GLY A 229 -6.15 -23.17 20.97
N GLN A 230 -6.53 -22.15 20.19
CA GLN A 230 -7.94 -21.92 19.83
C GLN A 230 -8.50 -23.00 18.89
N ARG A 231 -7.68 -23.55 17.98
CA ARG A 231 -8.08 -24.68 17.12
C ARG A 231 -8.38 -25.94 17.93
N ARG A 232 -7.55 -26.24 18.94
CA ARG A 232 -7.77 -27.39 19.85
C ARG A 232 -9.04 -27.24 20.68
N GLN A 233 -9.29 -26.05 21.23
CA GLN A 233 -10.52 -25.78 21.98
C GLN A 233 -11.79 -25.92 21.12
N ARG A 234 -11.74 -25.48 19.85
CA ARG A 234 -12.87 -25.64 18.91
C ARG A 234 -13.14 -27.10 18.51
N LEU A 235 -12.08 -27.91 18.40
CA LEU A 235 -12.21 -29.35 18.12
C LEU A 235 -12.82 -30.10 19.32
N ASP A 236 -12.38 -29.79 20.54
CA ASP A 236 -12.94 -30.35 21.77
C ASP A 236 -14.41 -29.96 21.99
N ALA A 237 -14.78 -28.71 21.67
CA ALA A 237 -16.15 -28.24 21.76
C ALA A 237 -17.06 -28.96 20.74
N ARG A 238 -16.58 -29.18 19.50
CA ARG A 238 -17.30 -29.95 18.48
C ARG A 238 -17.46 -31.42 18.87
N GLN A 239 -16.43 -32.05 19.42
CA GLN A 239 -16.53 -33.42 19.89
C GLN A 239 -17.56 -33.53 21.03
N ARG A 240 -17.51 -32.65 22.04
CA ARG A 240 -18.50 -32.66 23.14
C ARG A 240 -19.95 -32.44 22.68
N HIS A 241 -20.16 -31.64 21.64
CA HIS A 241 -21.51 -31.40 21.08
C HIS A 241 -22.07 -32.64 20.34
N GLN A 242 -21.19 -33.46 19.75
CA GLN A 242 -21.56 -34.66 19.00
C GLN A 242 -22.06 -35.81 19.90
N TRP A 243 -21.77 -35.78 21.21
CA TRP A 243 -22.18 -36.82 22.16
C TRP A 243 -23.51 -36.56 22.89
N ARG A 244 -24.16 -35.41 22.68
CA ARG A 244 -25.39 -35.02 23.42
C ARG A 244 -26.72 -35.36 22.73
N HIS A 245 -26.73 -35.88 21.49
CA HIS A 245 -27.99 -36.16 20.77
C HIS A 245 -28.14 -37.65 20.39
N PRO A 246 -28.91 -38.45 21.15
CA PRO A 246 -29.12 -39.87 20.86
C PRO A 246 -29.83 -40.13 19.52
N ARG A 247 -30.59 -39.16 18.99
CA ARG A 247 -31.24 -39.25 17.66
C ARG A 247 -30.24 -39.23 16.49
N GLN A 248 -29.08 -38.59 16.64
CA GLN A 248 -28.07 -38.55 15.57
C GLN A 248 -27.24 -39.86 15.48
N ARG A 249 -27.17 -40.65 16.56
CA ARG A 249 -26.55 -41.98 16.54
C ARG A 249 -27.28 -42.96 15.62
N LEU A 250 -28.62 -42.96 15.64
CA LEU A 250 -29.43 -43.86 14.83
C LEU A 250 -29.31 -43.58 13.32
N VAL A 251 -29.14 -42.32 12.94
CA VAL A 251 -28.93 -41.92 11.54
C VAL A 251 -27.52 -42.31 11.08
N GLN A 252 -26.49 -42.05 11.87
CA GLN A 252 -25.11 -42.45 11.50
C GLN A 252 -24.90 -43.98 11.51
N LEU A 253 -25.56 -44.72 12.40
CA LEU A 253 -25.55 -46.19 12.39
C LEU A 253 -26.23 -46.76 11.14
N ARG A 254 -27.37 -46.19 10.72
CA ARG A 254 -28.06 -46.60 9.47
C ARG A 254 -27.26 -46.25 8.21
N VAL A 255 -26.56 -45.13 8.19
CA VAL A 255 -25.68 -44.74 7.07
C VAL A 255 -24.46 -45.65 6.99
N ARG A 256 -23.83 -45.99 8.13
CA ARG A 256 -22.70 -46.94 8.16
C ARG A 256 -23.11 -48.37 7.79
N GLN A 257 -24.29 -48.82 8.17
CA GLN A 257 -24.82 -50.12 7.75
C GLN A 257 -25.12 -50.15 6.24
N ARG A 258 -25.67 -49.08 5.67
CA ARG A 258 -25.89 -48.98 4.21
C ARG A 258 -24.58 -48.93 3.41
N GLN A 259 -23.54 -48.23 3.91
CA GLN A 259 -22.23 -48.20 3.24
C GLN A 259 -21.50 -49.54 3.30
N ARG A 260 -21.62 -50.31 4.40
CA ARG A 260 -21.08 -51.67 4.48
C ARG A 260 -21.80 -52.66 3.58
N ALA A 261 -23.12 -52.52 3.41
CA ALA A 261 -23.88 -53.33 2.47
C ALA A 261 -23.53 -53.02 1.00
N PHE A 262 -23.22 -51.75 0.67
CA PHE A 262 -22.83 -51.35 -0.67
C PHE A 262 -21.41 -51.82 -1.05
N LEU A 263 -20.49 -51.92 -0.07
CA LEU A 263 -19.14 -52.44 -0.28
C LEU A 263 -19.06 -53.98 -0.30
N ALA A 264 -20.08 -54.69 0.19
CA ALA A 264 -20.16 -56.14 0.17
C ALA A 264 -20.92 -56.72 -1.04
N ALA A 265 -21.49 -55.86 -1.90
CA ALA A 265 -22.29 -56.25 -3.07
C ALA A 265 -21.68 -55.81 -4.42
N ALA A 266 -20.42 -55.39 -4.42
CA ALA A 266 -19.67 -55.19 -5.66
C ALA A 266 -18.95 -56.51 -6.04
N PRO A 267 -19.08 -56.99 -7.29
CA PRO A 267 -18.35 -58.17 -7.77
C PRO A 267 -16.84 -57.93 -7.83
#